data_AF-A0A0C2GEF4-F1
#
_entry.id   AF-A0A0C2GEF4-F1
#
_cell.length_a   1.000
_cell.length_b   1.000
_cell.length_c   1.000
_cell.angle_alpha   90.00
_cell.angle_beta   90.00
_cell.angle_gamma   90.00
#
_symmetry.space_group_name_H-M   'P 1'
#
loop_
_entity.id
_entity.type
_entity.pdbx_description
1 polymer ?
#
loop_
_entity_poly.entity_id
_entity_poly.type
_entity_poly.pdbx_seq_one_letter_code
_entity_poly.pdbx_strand_id
1 'polypeptide(L)'
;MFLEKINHITGEREWEVAEEDHDLAQEIAVSRFADMILDYNRNDMFLAGLRTVIQEKKTQAVPAHVLDIGTGTGLLSLMAAREGADKVTAVEVFQPMADCARSIIQSSQWKDKINVFDTELIGEGALRTFKEALDNLVQVA
;
A
#
# COMPACT_ATOMS: atom_id res chain seq x y z
N MET A 1 12.39 13.88 -9.79
CA MET A 1 11.70 15.13 -9.42
C MET A 1 10.99 15.69 -10.63
N PHE A 2 9.69 15.95 -10.53
CA PHE A 2 8.91 16.51 -11.65
C PHE A 2 9.10 18.03 -11.71
N LEU A 3 9.43 18.55 -12.90
CA LEU A 3 9.62 19.97 -13.20
C LEU A 3 8.37 20.48 -13.92
N GLU A 4 7.71 21.47 -13.32
CA GLU A 4 6.52 22.09 -13.91
C GLU A 4 6.90 23.01 -15.08
N LYS A 5 6.17 22.91 -16.19
CA LYS A 5 6.21 23.86 -17.31
C LYS A 5 4.82 24.16 -17.85
N ILE A 6 4.69 25.24 -18.61
CA ILE A 6 3.46 25.57 -19.33
C ILE A 6 3.69 25.35 -20.83
N ASN A 7 2.82 24.57 -21.46
CA ASN A 7 2.83 24.39 -22.90
C ASN A 7 2.39 25.70 -23.57
N HIS A 8 3.27 26.35 -24.31
CA HIS A 8 3.01 27.65 -24.92
C HIS A 8 2.04 27.60 -26.12
N ILE A 9 1.72 26.41 -26.64
CA ILE A 9 0.76 26.22 -27.74
C ILE A 9 -0.64 25.94 -27.18
N THR A 10 -0.75 25.05 -26.18
CA THR A 10 -2.05 24.62 -25.62
C THR A 10 -2.48 25.40 -24.39
N GLY A 11 -1.54 26.04 -23.68
CA GLY A 11 -1.76 26.67 -22.38
C GLY A 11 -1.85 25.68 -21.22
N GLU A 12 -1.68 24.37 -21.47
CA GLU A 12 -1.78 23.34 -20.44
C GLU A 12 -0.53 23.29 -19.56
N ARG A 13 -0.72 22.87 -18.30
CA ARG A 13 0.38 22.60 -17.37
C ARG A 13 0.92 21.21 -17.64
N GLU A 14 2.21 21.13 -17.95
CA GLU A 14 2.94 19.89 -18.22
C GLU A 14 4.03 19.68 -17.17
N TRP A 15 4.51 18.44 -17.08
CA TRP A 15 5.59 18.05 -16.19
C TRP A 15 6.69 17.36 -16.99
N GLU A 16 7.93 17.78 -16.79
CA GLU A 16 9.13 17.10 -17.29
C GLU A 16 9.84 16.38 -16.15
N VAL A 17 10.65 15.38 -16.48
CA VAL A 17 11.45 14.64 -15.51
C VAL A 17 12.91 15.02 -15.72
N ALA A 18 13.63 15.33 -14.64
CA ALA A 18 15.08 15.51 -14.69
C ALA A 18 15.76 14.24 -15.25
N GLU A 19 16.80 14.38 -16.08
CA GLU A 19 17.42 13.22 -16.76
C GLU A 19 17.85 12.10 -15.79
N GLU A 20 18.33 12.46 -14.60
CA GLU A 20 18.75 11.52 -13.55
C GLU A 20 17.60 10.71 -12.92
N ASP A 21 16.35 11.13 -13.12
CA ASP A 21 15.15 10.50 -12.56
C ASP A 21 14.30 9.77 -13.61
N HIS A 22 14.79 9.65 -14.86
CA HIS A 22 13.97 9.14 -15.96
C HIS A 22 13.53 7.69 -15.75
N ASP A 23 14.43 6.82 -15.32
CA ASP A 23 14.13 5.40 -15.05
C ASP A 23 13.11 5.26 -13.91
N LEU A 24 13.29 6.03 -12.83
CA LEU A 24 12.37 6.07 -11.69
C LEU A 24 10.97 6.55 -12.11
N ALA A 25 10.89 7.60 -12.92
CA ALA A 25 9.60 8.11 -13.38
C ALA A 25 8.91 7.14 -14.35
N GLN A 26 9.67 6.39 -15.15
CA GLN A 26 9.13 5.33 -15.98
C GLN A 26 8.57 4.18 -15.13
N GLU A 27 9.27 3.77 -14.07
CA GLU A 27 8.77 2.77 -13.12
C GLU A 27 7.49 3.25 -12.39
N ILE A 28 7.45 4.52 -11.97
CA ILE A 28 6.24 5.14 -11.42
C ILE A 28 5.08 5.15 -12.43
N ALA A 29 5.36 5.42 -13.71
CA ALA A 29 4.31 5.45 -14.73
C ALA A 29 3.67 4.07 -14.95
N VAL A 30 4.42 2.98 -14.75
CA VAL A 30 3.93 1.60 -14.92
C VAL A 30 3.41 0.96 -13.63
N SER A 31 3.67 1.55 -12.45
CA SER A 31 3.21 1.04 -11.15
C SER A 31 1.69 1.02 -10.97
N ARG A 32 0.96 1.71 -11.87
CA ARG A 32 -0.50 1.60 -11.99
C ARG A 32 -0.96 0.21 -12.43
N PHE A 33 -0.06 -0.62 -13.00
CA PHE A 33 -0.35 -1.92 -13.59
C PHE A 33 -1.62 -1.88 -14.46
N ALA A 34 -1.60 -0.98 -15.46
CA ALA A 34 -2.71 -0.67 -16.35
C ALA A 34 -4.01 -0.23 -15.63
N ASP A 35 -4.96 -1.15 -15.52
CA ASP A 35 -6.31 -0.98 -14.99
C ASP A 35 -6.53 -1.69 -13.65
N MET A 36 -5.49 -2.23 -13.01
CA MET A 36 -5.59 -3.01 -11.76
C MET A 36 -6.43 -2.33 -10.66
N ILE A 37 -6.27 -1.01 -10.46
CA ILE A 37 -7.05 -0.25 -9.46
C ILE A 37 -8.51 -0.08 -9.90
N LEU A 38 -8.74 0.04 -11.21
CA LEU A 38 -10.06 0.24 -11.82
C LEU A 38 -10.77 -1.07 -12.14
N ASP A 39 -10.14 -2.23 -11.90
CA ASP A 39 -10.77 -3.54 -11.98
C ASP A 39 -11.70 -3.74 -10.76
N TYR A 40 -12.95 -3.34 -10.93
CA TYR A 40 -13.98 -3.44 -9.89
C TYR A 40 -14.24 -4.88 -9.48
N ASN A 41 -14.22 -5.84 -10.41
CA ASN A 41 -14.48 -7.23 -10.09
C ASN A 41 -13.36 -7.81 -9.22
N ARG A 42 -12.09 -7.54 -9.55
CA ARG A 42 -10.95 -7.88 -8.70
C ARG A 42 -11.13 -7.29 -7.29
N ASN A 43 -11.43 -5.99 -7.21
CA ASN A 43 -11.58 -5.29 -5.95
C ASN A 43 -12.69 -5.89 -5.08
N ASP A 44 -13.84 -6.22 -5.68
CA ASP A 44 -14.97 -6.83 -4.98
C ASP A 44 -14.64 -8.25 -4.47
N MET A 45 -13.90 -9.04 -5.25
CA MET A 45 -13.46 -10.38 -4.85
C MET A 45 -12.46 -10.33 -3.68
N PHE A 46 -11.47 -9.43 -3.72
CA PHE A 46 -10.57 -9.21 -2.58
C PHE A 46 -11.33 -8.77 -1.33
N LEU A 47 -12.27 -7.83 -1.50
CA LEU A 47 -13.07 -7.33 -0.40
C LEU A 47 -13.94 -8.42 0.24
N ALA A 48 -14.59 -9.26 -0.57
CA ALA A 48 -15.39 -10.38 -0.09
C ALA A 48 -14.55 -11.37 0.73
N GLY A 49 -13.34 -11.70 0.25
CA GLY A 49 -12.39 -12.53 0.97
C GLY A 49 -11.98 -11.93 2.30
N LEU A 50 -11.53 -10.66 2.31
CA LEU A 50 -11.12 -9.92 3.50
C LEU A 50 -12.24 -9.87 4.54
N ARG A 51 -13.46 -9.52 4.13
CA ARG A 51 -14.63 -9.49 5.01
C ARG A 51 -14.87 -10.85 5.66
N THR A 52 -14.86 -11.92 4.88
CA THR A 52 -15.11 -13.27 5.38
C THR A 52 -14.11 -13.64 6.47
N VAL A 53 -12.80 -13.55 6.20
CA VAL A 53 -11.76 -13.97 7.14
C VAL A 53 -11.68 -13.07 8.38
N ILE A 54 -11.90 -11.75 8.24
CA ILE A 54 -11.88 -10.82 9.37
C ILE A 54 -13.07 -11.08 10.30
N GLN A 55 -14.26 -11.34 9.75
CA GLN A 55 -15.44 -11.65 10.56
C GLN A 55 -15.34 -13.02 11.25
N GLU A 56 -14.71 -14.00 10.61
CA GLU A 56 -14.39 -15.28 11.25
C GLU A 56 -13.48 -15.09 12.47
N LYS A 57 -12.40 -14.30 12.35
CA LYS A 57 -11.50 -13.97 13.47
C LYS A 57 -12.23 -13.25 14.61
N LYS A 58 -13.10 -12.28 14.28
CA LYS A 58 -13.95 -11.60 15.26
C LYS A 58 -14.89 -12.56 15.99
N THR A 59 -15.52 -13.50 15.27
CA THR A 59 -16.41 -14.52 15.86
C THR A 59 -15.65 -15.45 16.80
N GLN A 60 -14.39 -15.73 16.50
CA GLN A 60 -13.48 -16.48 17.36
C GLN A 60 -12.94 -15.66 18.55
N ALA A 61 -13.33 -14.38 18.68
CA ALA A 61 -12.82 -13.45 19.68
C ALA A 61 -11.27 -13.35 19.70
N VAL A 62 -10.64 -13.46 18.53
CA VAL A 62 -9.20 -13.27 18.35
C VAL A 62 -8.90 -12.03 17.50
N PRO A 63 -7.82 -11.28 17.79
CA PRO A 63 -7.43 -10.12 16.99
C PRO A 63 -7.17 -10.50 15.52
N ALA A 64 -7.65 -9.66 14.60
CA ALA A 64 -7.40 -9.76 13.17
C ALA A 64 -6.20 -8.88 12.79
N HIS A 65 -5.00 -9.46 12.80
CA HIS A 65 -3.78 -8.83 12.31
C HIS A 65 -3.55 -9.23 10.84
N VAL A 66 -3.60 -8.25 9.94
CA VAL A 66 -3.50 -8.47 8.49
C VAL A 66 -2.10 -8.10 8.00
N LEU A 67 -1.56 -8.92 7.10
CA LEU A 67 -0.33 -8.65 6.35
C LEU A 67 -0.69 -8.48 4.87
N ASP A 68 -0.41 -7.30 4.31
CA ASP A 68 -0.65 -6.94 2.91
C ASP A 68 0.70 -6.85 2.17
N ILE A 69 0.94 -7.77 1.25
CA ILE A 69 2.21 -7.92 0.52
C ILE A 69 2.04 -7.34 -0.88
N GLY A 70 2.87 -6.36 -1.24
CA GLY A 70 2.72 -5.59 -2.47
C GLY A 70 1.54 -4.63 -2.36
N THR A 71 1.57 -3.77 -1.32
CA THR A 71 0.42 -2.94 -0.97
C THR A 71 0.08 -1.89 -2.04
N GLY A 72 1.04 -1.54 -2.91
CA GLY A 72 0.85 -0.55 -3.98
C GLY A 72 0.37 0.79 -3.41
N THR A 73 -0.89 1.15 -3.66
CA THR A 73 -1.51 2.37 -3.14
C THR A 73 -2.10 2.24 -1.73
N GLY A 74 -2.05 1.04 -1.13
CA GLY A 74 -2.70 0.76 0.16
C GLY A 74 -4.18 0.38 0.07
N LEU A 75 -4.74 0.19 -1.13
CA LEU A 75 -6.17 -0.07 -1.33
C LEU A 75 -6.69 -1.27 -0.51
N LEU A 76 -5.99 -2.40 -0.56
CA LEU A 76 -6.40 -3.61 0.16
C LEU A 76 -6.20 -3.47 1.68
N SER A 77 -5.14 -2.80 2.10
CA SER A 77 -4.92 -2.43 3.51
C SER A 77 -6.05 -1.55 4.07
N LEU A 78 -6.52 -0.57 3.30
CA LEU A 78 -7.67 0.26 3.66
C LEU A 78 -8.96 -0.56 3.72
N MET A 79 -9.18 -1.48 2.77
CA MET A 79 -10.31 -2.41 2.82
C MET A 79 -10.27 -3.25 4.10
N ALA A 80 -9.12 -3.85 4.42
CA ALA A 80 -8.95 -4.67 5.63
C ALA A 80 -9.24 -3.87 6.91
N ALA A 81 -8.69 -2.66 7.03
CA ALA A 81 -8.93 -1.79 8.18
C ALA A 81 -10.40 -1.37 8.29
N ARG A 82 -11.07 -1.09 7.16
CA ARG A 82 -12.51 -0.76 7.10
C ARG A 82 -13.40 -1.93 7.53
N GLU A 83 -13.10 -3.14 7.08
CA GLU A 83 -13.82 -4.36 7.50
C GLU A 83 -13.51 -4.74 8.97
N GLY A 84 -12.58 -3.99 9.58
CA GLY A 84 -12.34 -3.93 11.00
C GLY A 84 -11.28 -4.91 11.46
N ALA A 85 -10.23 -5.09 10.67
CA ALA A 85 -8.96 -5.55 11.18
C ALA A 85 -8.51 -4.68 12.37
N ASP A 86 -7.88 -5.30 13.35
CA ASP A 86 -7.32 -4.61 14.52
C ASP A 86 -6.04 -3.88 14.15
N LYS A 87 -5.23 -4.52 13.28
CA LYS A 87 -3.97 -3.98 12.79
C LYS A 87 -3.68 -4.48 11.37
N VAL A 88 -3.06 -3.63 10.56
CA VAL A 88 -2.61 -3.97 9.21
C VAL A 88 -1.15 -3.60 9.06
N THR A 89 -0.34 -4.56 8.64
CA THR A 89 1.05 -4.35 8.23
C THR A 89 1.10 -4.46 6.72
N ALA A 90 1.43 -3.36 6.05
CA ALA A 90 1.54 -3.26 4.61
C ALA A 90 3.02 -3.24 4.21
N VAL A 91 3.37 -3.98 3.17
CA VAL A 91 4.73 -4.03 2.64
C VAL A 91 4.71 -3.69 1.16
N GLU A 92 5.55 -2.75 0.76
CA GLU A 92 5.79 -2.39 -0.63
C GLU A 92 7.31 -2.31 -0.86
N VAL A 93 7.80 -2.90 -1.93
CA VAL A 93 9.25 -2.88 -2.22
C VAL A 93 9.64 -1.59 -2.91
N PHE A 94 8.75 -1.04 -3.74
CA PHE A 94 9.06 0.13 -4.54
C PHE A 94 8.81 1.40 -3.73
N GLN A 95 9.90 2.02 -3.26
CA GLN A 95 9.89 3.19 -2.36
C GLN A 95 8.87 4.28 -2.75
N PRO A 96 8.78 4.75 -4.02
CA PRO A 96 7.80 5.78 -4.38
C PRO A 96 6.34 5.34 -4.17
N MET A 97 6.06 4.04 -4.34
CA MET A 97 4.74 3.48 -4.07
C MET A 97 4.50 3.29 -2.58
N ALA A 98 5.52 2.92 -1.80
CA ALA A 98 5.41 2.91 -0.34
C ALA A 98 5.09 4.32 0.20
N ASP A 99 5.72 5.36 -0.34
CA ASP A 99 5.45 6.75 0.03
C ASP A 99 4.05 7.19 -0.42
N CYS A 100 3.61 6.76 -1.60
CA CYS A 100 2.24 6.94 -2.08
C CYS A 100 1.23 6.31 -1.11
N ALA A 101 1.42 5.04 -0.74
CA ALA A 101 0.58 4.33 0.22
C ALA A 101 0.54 5.05 1.57
N ARG A 102 1.71 5.45 2.10
CA ARG A 102 1.80 6.24 3.35
C ARG A 102 0.98 7.50 3.27
N SER A 103 1.12 8.27 2.19
CA SER A 103 0.37 9.52 1.99
C SER A 103 -1.14 9.28 1.97
N ILE A 104 -1.60 8.30 1.18
CA ILE A 104 -3.02 7.92 1.09
C ILE A 104 -3.54 7.46 2.46
N ILE A 105 -2.81 6.57 3.15
CA ILE A 105 -3.22 6.02 4.44
C ILE A 105 -3.29 7.10 5.53
N GLN A 106 -2.31 8.01 5.57
CA GLN A 106 -2.29 9.13 6.52
C GLN A 106 -3.46 10.09 6.32
N SER A 107 -3.96 10.21 5.09
CA SER A 107 -5.17 10.99 4.79
C SER A 107 -6.49 10.27 5.15
N SER A 108 -6.43 8.98 5.52
CA SER A 108 -7.60 8.16 5.82
C SER A 108 -7.96 8.16 7.31
N GLN A 109 -9.20 7.77 7.63
CA GLN A 109 -9.64 7.56 9.01
C GLN A 109 -9.01 6.33 9.70
N TRP A 110 -8.22 5.52 8.98
CA TRP A 110 -7.61 4.29 9.49
C TRP A 110 -6.09 4.39 9.66
N LYS A 111 -5.52 5.61 9.57
CA LYS A 111 -4.07 5.85 9.69
C LYS A 111 -3.41 5.20 10.91
N ASP A 112 -4.12 5.13 12.04
CA ASP A 112 -3.58 4.58 13.30
C ASP A 112 -3.58 3.05 13.33
N LYS A 113 -4.21 2.39 12.34
CA LYS A 113 -4.30 0.93 12.23
C LYS A 113 -3.33 0.33 11.21
N ILE A 114 -2.78 1.13 10.31
CA ILE A 114 -2.05 0.65 9.14
C ILE A 114 -0.62 1.18 9.15
N ASN A 115 0.36 0.28 9.19
CA ASN A 115 1.78 0.62 9.10
C ASN A 115 2.36 0.13 7.76
N VAL A 116 3.05 1.01 7.04
CA VAL A 116 3.66 0.71 5.73
C VAL A 116 5.18 0.61 5.84
N PHE A 117 5.73 -0.53 5.42
CA PHE A 117 7.15 -0.81 5.34
C PHE A 117 7.61 -0.88 3.89
N ASP A 118 8.66 -0.13 3.59
CA ASP A 118 9.40 -0.09 2.33
C ASP A 118 10.55 -1.10 2.36
N THR A 119 10.24 -2.39 2.17
CA THR A 119 11.25 -3.47 2.23
C THR A 119 10.96 -4.57 1.23
N GLU A 120 12.02 -5.22 0.77
CA GLU A 120 11.92 -6.52 0.10
C GLU A 120 11.50 -7.60 1.09
N LEU A 121 10.63 -8.51 0.63
CA LEU A 121 10.21 -9.70 1.38
C LEU A 121 11.10 -10.92 1.12
N ILE A 122 11.96 -10.84 0.10
CA ILE A 122 12.87 -11.90 -0.32
C ILE A 122 14.31 -11.39 -0.15
N GLY A 123 14.92 -11.67 1.00
CA GLY A 123 16.30 -11.23 1.31
C GLY A 123 16.56 -11.04 2.80
N GLU A 124 17.81 -10.72 3.18
CA GLU A 124 18.20 -10.47 4.58
C GLU A 124 17.41 -9.32 5.23
N GLY A 125 16.94 -8.35 4.44
CA GLY A 125 16.11 -7.23 4.89
C GLY A 125 14.73 -7.66 5.41
N ALA A 126 14.13 -8.68 4.82
CA ALA A 126 12.82 -9.20 5.22
C ALA A 126 12.84 -9.78 6.64
N LEU A 127 13.95 -10.43 7.02
CA LEU A 127 14.09 -11.13 8.30
C LEU A 127 14.03 -10.18 9.49
N ARG A 128 14.57 -8.96 9.34
CA ARG A 128 14.49 -7.92 10.38
C ARG A 128 13.07 -7.38 10.51
N THR A 129 12.41 -7.09 9.40
CA THR A 129 11.02 -6.60 9.41
C THR A 129 10.05 -7.65 9.91
N PHE A 130 10.25 -8.94 9.57
CA PHE A 130 9.48 -10.04 10.12
C PHE A 130 9.75 -10.28 11.60
N LYS A 131 10.99 -10.14 12.08
CA LYS A 131 11.28 -10.16 13.51
C LYS A 131 10.61 -9.02 14.23
N GLU A 132 10.72 -7.80 13.74
CA GLU A 132 10.05 -6.63 14.30
C GLU A 132 8.52 -6.79 14.31
N ALA A 133 7.95 -7.28 13.21
CA ALA A 133 6.53 -7.59 13.12
C ALA A 133 6.12 -8.70 14.10
N LEU A 134 6.92 -9.76 14.20
CA LEU A 134 6.66 -10.88 15.10
C LEU A 134 6.73 -10.43 16.56
N ASP A 135 7.78 -9.69 16.93
CA ASP A 135 8.11 -9.31 18.30
C ASP A 135 7.21 -8.16 18.79
N ASN A 136 6.86 -7.20 17.93
CA ASN A 136 6.19 -5.96 18.35
C ASN A 136 4.78 -5.77 17.77
N LEU A 137 4.41 -6.50 16.72
CA LEU A 137 3.11 -6.34 16.04
C LEU A 137 2.20 -7.57 16.15
N VAL A 138 2.76 -8.78 16.29
CA VAL A 138 2.02 -10.05 16.35
C VAL A 138 1.93 -10.61 17.78
N GLN A 139 2.86 -10.26 18.68
CA GLN A 139 2.74 -10.69 20.07
C GLN A 139 1.52 -10.07 20.74
N VAL A 140 0.60 -10.94 21.14
CA VAL A 140 -0.64 -10.63 21.87
C VAL A 140 -0.27 -10.37 23.33
N ALA A 141 -0.76 -9.24 23.86
CA ALA A 141 -1.06 -9.09 25.29
C ALA A 141 -2.47 -9.61 25.56
#